data_AF-L0HIF7-F1
#
_entry.id   AF-L0HIF7-F1
#
_cell.length_a   1.000
_cell.length_b   1.000
_cell.length_c   1.000
_cell.angle_alpha   90.00
_cell.angle_beta   90.00
_cell.angle_gamma   90.00
#
_symmetry.space_group_name_H-M   'P 1'
#
loop_
_entity.id
_entity.type
_entity.pdbx_description
1 polymer ?
#
loop_
_entity_poly.entity_id
_entity_poly.type
_entity_poly.pdbx_seq_one_letter_code
_entity_poly.pdbx_strand_id
1 'polypeptide(L)'
;MKNPSVLLIILVLCAFCMAVAVPVAADGETTTATTEPTFTLQPVTAPTTEPTALPTTEPTSIPTTIPTTEPTQPPTTEPTVTIPTVVTTEPTITIEPTSVGGGKGYIDVYSNVNGASVYFNGNYEGQISAGVLSVGVSPTGSPVTTILVSKSGYTSWTGAPSHMPADGEHVTVNANLQPVTTPPTTTPPVTTGTIYAQSSPSGAAIYMNGNFYGYSPVTIPGLAPGSYSMKASLSGYTPDTRVVTITAGQTTTYYPTLQPSPPPPRSTGTVSVSSNPTGALVYADNNYQGKAPVTVTLYPGSHTFRLTLSGYSDYVTTVYVNAGSSQNINAVMPPGSFGTVKVLSLPGAMVSMDSAGQGTIPSSGTLTLNNVGGGNHLFKVTASGYNDWMNTVYVQPNVVTSINAALTPVGPSPTPVPATGSIQVTTTPDGAEIYVDNLFKGYSPATLTGITAGQHTVLLKYTGYIDSTQSVIVGSGQTTPLTVTMQPAPAPTPASPLSPAAVLGGIALAVVAGAALRRRT
;
A
#
# COMPACT_ATOMS: atom_id res chain seq x y z
N MET A 1 44.96 -16.24 42.53
CA MET A 1 45.21 -17.70 42.68
C MET A 1 44.81 -18.40 41.39
N LYS A 2 45.53 -19.47 41.05
CA LYS A 2 45.66 -20.15 39.74
C LYS A 2 44.37 -20.83 39.20
N ASN A 3 44.14 -20.68 37.88
CA ASN A 3 43.83 -21.67 36.80
C ASN A 3 43.54 -23.17 37.14
N PRO A 4 43.04 -24.03 36.20
CA PRO A 4 42.47 -23.80 34.84
C PRO A 4 41.33 -24.78 34.39
N SER A 5 40.81 -24.63 33.14
CA SER A 5 40.42 -25.65 32.09
C SER A 5 39.31 -25.04 31.19
N VAL A 6 39.47 -24.54 29.96
CA VAL A 6 40.08 -24.96 28.68
C VAL A 6 39.27 -26.02 27.88
N LEU A 7 38.93 -25.65 26.61
CA LEU A 7 38.52 -26.45 25.42
C LEU A 7 37.02 -26.90 25.32
N LEU A 8 36.27 -26.92 24.19
CA LEU A 8 36.50 -26.72 22.73
C LEU A 8 35.15 -26.89 21.93
N ILE A 9 34.97 -26.19 20.78
CA ILE A 9 34.24 -26.56 19.50
C ILE A 9 32.70 -26.77 19.51
N ILE A 10 31.87 -25.94 18.83
CA ILE A 10 31.54 -25.75 17.38
C ILE A 10 30.41 -26.69 16.83
N LEU A 11 29.23 -26.09 16.59
CA LEU A 11 28.42 -26.05 15.33
C LEU A 11 27.85 -27.37 14.75
N VAL A 12 26.52 -27.49 14.63
CA VAL A 12 25.76 -27.87 13.39
C VAL A 12 24.28 -27.48 13.52
N LEU A 13 23.81 -26.80 12.48
CA LEU A 13 22.44 -26.39 12.15
C LEU A 13 22.01 -27.22 10.93
N CYS A 14 20.90 -27.97 11.01
CA CYS A 14 20.01 -28.36 9.88
C CYS A 14 19.10 -29.54 10.27
N ALA A 15 17.78 -29.36 10.16
CA ALA A 15 16.89 -30.18 9.34
C ALA A 15 15.42 -29.84 9.66
N PHE A 16 14.82 -29.08 8.75
CA PHE A 16 13.38 -28.85 8.63
C PHE A 16 12.77 -29.99 7.81
N CYS A 17 11.45 -30.16 7.94
CA CYS A 17 10.54 -31.05 7.19
C CYS A 17 10.46 -32.52 7.62
N MET A 18 9.40 -32.84 8.38
CA MET A 18 8.60 -34.03 8.09
C MET A 18 7.11 -33.75 8.34
N ALA A 19 6.32 -34.37 7.45
CA ALA A 19 4.90 -34.22 7.25
C ALA A 19 4.05 -34.80 8.38
N VAL A 20 2.84 -34.23 8.55
CA VAL A 20 1.72 -34.96 9.13
C VAL A 20 0.51 -34.74 8.23
N ALA A 21 0.20 -35.75 7.43
CA ALA A 21 -1.11 -35.96 6.84
C ALA A 21 -1.92 -36.82 7.82
N VAL A 22 -3.13 -36.38 8.15
CA VAL A 22 -4.12 -37.17 8.91
C VAL A 22 -5.29 -37.45 7.96
N PRO A 23 -5.71 -38.71 7.78
CA PRO A 23 -6.96 -39.05 7.12
C PRO A 23 -8.06 -39.43 8.13
N VAL A 24 -9.29 -39.62 7.61
CA VAL A 24 -10.47 -40.26 8.25
C VAL A 24 -11.35 -39.29 9.07
N ALA A 25 -12.68 -39.24 8.99
CA ALA A 25 -13.71 -40.11 8.40
C ALA A 25 -14.93 -39.29 7.96
N ALA A 26 -15.70 -39.87 7.04
CA ALA A 26 -17.07 -39.52 6.74
C ALA A 26 -18.00 -39.89 7.90
N ASP A 27 -18.99 -39.05 8.18
CA ASP A 27 -20.29 -39.54 8.62
C ASP A 27 -21.38 -38.65 8.02
N GLY A 28 -22.37 -39.30 7.44
CA GLY A 28 -23.46 -38.68 6.72
C GLY A 28 -24.66 -38.48 7.62
N GLU A 29 -25.22 -37.27 7.62
CA GLU A 29 -26.61 -37.07 8.00
C GLU A 29 -27.33 -36.20 6.98
N THR A 30 -28.32 -36.86 6.39
CA THR A 30 -29.33 -36.35 5.47
C THR A 30 -30.25 -35.36 6.20
N THR A 31 -30.31 -34.11 5.74
CA THR A 31 -31.49 -33.26 5.95
C THR A 31 -31.81 -32.45 4.70
N THR A 32 -33.11 -32.22 4.58
CA THR A 32 -33.92 -31.97 3.39
C THR A 32 -33.68 -30.65 2.67
N ALA A 33 -33.88 -30.72 1.35
CA ALA A 33 -33.85 -29.63 0.39
C ALA A 33 -34.77 -28.45 0.78
N THR A 34 -34.25 -27.24 0.61
CA THR A 34 -35.05 -26.04 0.33
C THR A 34 -34.33 -25.28 -0.79
N THR A 35 -35.08 -25.05 -1.86
CA THR A 35 -34.66 -24.42 -3.11
C THR A 35 -34.38 -22.93 -2.93
N GLU A 36 -33.19 -22.48 -3.30
CA GLU A 36 -32.89 -21.06 -3.56
C GLU A 36 -32.51 -20.83 -5.04
N PRO A 37 -32.88 -19.68 -5.62
CA PRO A 37 -32.70 -19.41 -7.05
C PRO A 37 -31.24 -19.13 -7.42
N THR A 38 -30.78 -19.78 -8.49
CA THR A 38 -29.44 -19.62 -9.05
C THR A 38 -29.36 -18.34 -9.89
N PHE A 39 -28.56 -17.35 -9.46
CA PHE A 39 -28.13 -16.24 -10.32
C PHE A 39 -26.88 -16.65 -11.08
N THR A 40 -26.94 -16.65 -12.41
CA THR A 40 -25.78 -16.86 -13.29
C THR A 40 -25.07 -15.53 -13.50
N LEU A 41 -23.81 -15.43 -13.06
CA LEU A 41 -22.95 -14.29 -13.36
C LEU A 41 -22.38 -14.45 -14.78
N GLN A 42 -22.67 -13.50 -15.67
CA GLN A 42 -21.96 -13.37 -16.94
C GLN A 42 -20.56 -12.75 -16.71
N PRO A 43 -19.53 -13.17 -17.47
CA PRO A 43 -18.18 -12.62 -17.32
C PRO A 43 -18.13 -11.15 -17.79
N VAL A 44 -17.57 -10.28 -16.95
CA VAL A 44 -17.33 -8.86 -17.22
C VAL A 44 -16.02 -8.72 -17.98
N THR A 45 -16.02 -8.01 -19.11
CA THR A 45 -14.82 -7.69 -19.90
C THR A 45 -13.85 -6.81 -19.12
N ALA A 46 -12.55 -7.04 -19.29
CA ALA A 46 -11.46 -6.31 -18.63
C ALA A 46 -11.46 -4.80 -18.95
N PRO A 47 -10.99 -3.94 -18.03
CA PRO A 47 -11.00 -2.49 -18.21
C PRO A 47 -9.94 -2.00 -19.21
N THR A 48 -10.32 -1.08 -20.08
CA THR A 48 -9.47 -0.39 -21.05
C THR A 48 -8.55 0.64 -20.39
N THR A 49 -7.32 0.73 -20.88
CA THR A 49 -6.29 1.69 -20.44
C THR A 49 -6.17 2.85 -21.43
N GLU A 50 -6.92 3.95 -21.24
CA GLU A 50 -6.57 5.24 -21.85
C GLU A 50 -7.26 6.43 -21.13
N PRO A 51 -6.53 7.47 -20.68
CA PRO A 51 -7.13 8.65 -20.07
C PRO A 51 -7.50 9.70 -21.14
N THR A 52 -8.75 10.16 -21.13
CA THR A 52 -9.22 11.28 -21.95
C THR A 52 -9.17 12.60 -21.15
N ALA A 53 -8.46 13.58 -21.72
CA ALA A 53 -8.45 15.03 -21.48
C ALA A 53 -7.66 15.63 -20.28
N LEU A 54 -6.80 16.61 -20.62
CA LEU A 54 -6.05 17.51 -19.72
C LEU A 54 -6.97 18.57 -19.06
N PRO A 55 -6.62 19.08 -17.86
CA PRO A 55 -7.36 20.13 -17.17
C PRO A 55 -7.04 21.52 -17.74
N THR A 56 -8.08 22.35 -17.90
CA THR A 56 -7.94 23.77 -18.27
C THR A 56 -7.58 24.63 -17.06
N THR A 57 -6.64 25.56 -17.25
CA THR A 57 -6.17 26.52 -16.25
C THR A 57 -6.60 27.95 -16.61
N GLU A 58 -7.70 28.46 -16.04
CA GLU A 58 -7.91 29.91 -15.87
C GLU A 58 -9.06 30.23 -14.89
N PRO A 59 -8.92 31.21 -13.97
CA PRO A 59 -10.00 31.65 -13.10
C PRO A 59 -10.79 32.82 -13.74
N THR A 60 -12.12 32.76 -13.75
CA THR A 60 -12.95 33.92 -14.08
C THR A 60 -13.53 34.55 -12.80
N SER A 61 -13.13 35.78 -12.55
CA SER A 61 -13.59 36.64 -11.45
C SER A 61 -14.39 37.81 -12.02
N ILE A 62 -15.73 37.86 -11.91
CA ILE A 62 -16.57 39.06 -11.56
C ILE A 62 -18.02 38.58 -11.26
N PRO A 63 -18.74 39.10 -10.22
CA PRO A 63 -20.05 38.59 -9.78
C PRO A 63 -21.24 39.42 -10.31
N THR A 64 -22.43 38.83 -10.46
CA THR A 64 -23.67 39.59 -10.69
C THR A 64 -24.93 38.87 -10.18
N THR A 65 -25.56 39.52 -9.19
CA THR A 65 -27.01 39.67 -8.88
C THR A 65 -27.87 38.49 -8.39
N ILE A 66 -28.17 38.55 -7.08
CA ILE A 66 -29.49 38.48 -6.40
C ILE A 66 -30.56 37.56 -7.04
N PRO A 67 -30.98 36.47 -6.37
CA PRO A 67 -32.27 35.84 -6.63
C PRO A 67 -33.40 36.60 -5.92
N THR A 68 -34.37 37.06 -6.72
CA THR A 68 -35.60 37.72 -6.27
C THR A 68 -36.50 36.73 -5.52
N THR A 69 -37.07 37.20 -4.41
CA THR A 69 -38.13 36.56 -3.64
C THR A 69 -39.50 36.97 -4.19
N GLU A 70 -40.21 36.09 -4.89
CA GLU A 70 -41.68 36.18 -4.97
C GLU A 70 -42.31 34.80 -5.28
N PRO A 71 -43.34 34.36 -4.53
CA PRO A 71 -44.00 33.08 -4.75
C PRO A 71 -45.04 33.15 -5.87
N THR A 72 -45.09 32.09 -6.66
CA THR A 72 -46.16 31.75 -7.60
C THR A 72 -47.55 31.84 -6.94
N GLN A 73 -48.51 32.48 -7.60
CA GLN A 73 -49.93 32.52 -7.19
C GLN A 73 -50.48 31.11 -6.90
N PRO A 74 -51.37 30.94 -5.92
CA PRO A 74 -52.12 29.70 -5.75
C PRO A 74 -53.13 29.51 -6.89
N PRO A 75 -53.43 28.27 -7.30
CA PRO A 75 -54.41 27.99 -8.36
C PRO A 75 -55.82 28.41 -7.93
N THR A 76 -56.51 29.13 -8.81
CA THR A 76 -57.92 29.50 -8.65
C THR A 76 -58.82 28.29 -8.90
N THR A 77 -59.68 27.94 -7.93
CA THR A 77 -60.71 26.89 -8.06
C THR A 77 -62.09 27.52 -8.22
N GLU A 78 -62.32 28.25 -9.31
CA GLU A 78 -63.65 28.71 -9.68
C GLU A 78 -64.17 27.83 -10.83
N PRO A 79 -65.25 27.04 -10.65
CA PRO A 79 -65.84 26.28 -11.74
C PRO A 79 -66.56 27.23 -12.71
N THR A 80 -66.15 27.22 -13.97
CA THR A 80 -66.87 27.86 -15.06
C THR A 80 -68.21 27.16 -15.27
N VAL A 81 -69.32 27.80 -14.88
CA VAL A 81 -70.68 27.34 -15.17
C VAL A 81 -71.04 27.77 -16.59
N THR A 82 -71.10 26.81 -17.51
CA THR A 82 -71.78 26.97 -18.80
C THR A 82 -73.22 26.48 -18.66
N ILE A 83 -74.18 27.36 -18.97
CA ILE A 83 -75.62 27.05 -18.93
C ILE A 83 -76.03 26.55 -20.32
N PRO A 84 -76.51 25.30 -20.49
CA PRO A 84 -77.23 24.91 -21.70
C PRO A 84 -78.72 25.31 -21.57
N THR A 85 -79.20 26.07 -22.54
CA THR A 85 -80.61 26.38 -22.76
C THR A 85 -81.37 25.11 -23.14
N VAL A 86 -82.37 24.70 -22.35
CA VAL A 86 -83.28 23.59 -22.69
C VAL A 86 -84.69 24.15 -22.87
N VAL A 87 -85.25 23.84 -24.04
CA VAL A 87 -86.56 24.25 -24.55
C VAL A 87 -87.66 23.43 -23.87
N THR A 88 -88.70 24.12 -23.40
CA THR A 88 -89.92 23.55 -22.84
C THR A 88 -90.74 22.85 -23.93
N THR A 89 -91.09 21.58 -23.73
CA THR A 89 -92.18 20.92 -24.47
C THR A 89 -93.14 20.28 -23.48
N GLU A 90 -94.35 20.81 -23.40
CA GLU A 90 -95.47 20.23 -22.65
C GLU A 90 -95.90 18.88 -23.25
N PRO A 91 -96.17 17.84 -22.44
CA PRO A 91 -96.89 16.67 -22.91
C PRO A 91 -98.41 16.89 -22.83
N THR A 92 -99.07 16.74 -23.98
CA THR A 92 -100.53 16.67 -24.11
C THR A 92 -101.08 15.36 -23.56
N ILE A 93 -102.12 15.44 -22.74
CA ILE A 93 -102.87 14.29 -22.16
C ILE A 93 -103.87 13.75 -23.18
N THR A 94 -103.98 12.43 -23.29
CA THR A 94 -105.13 11.73 -23.90
C THR A 94 -105.55 10.60 -22.95
N ILE A 95 -106.83 10.57 -22.60
CA ILE A 95 -107.47 9.65 -21.65
C ILE A 95 -108.39 8.71 -22.43
N GLU A 96 -108.49 7.43 -22.04
CA GLU A 96 -109.77 6.71 -22.02
C GLU A 96 -109.82 5.68 -20.86
N PRO A 97 -111.02 5.35 -20.34
CA PRO A 97 -111.22 4.99 -18.93
C PRO A 97 -111.48 3.50 -18.68
N THR A 98 -111.40 3.06 -17.41
CA THR A 98 -112.50 2.32 -16.74
C THR A 98 -112.22 1.91 -15.28
N SER A 99 -113.26 2.16 -14.48
CA SER A 99 -113.77 1.33 -13.37
C SER A 99 -113.22 1.48 -11.94
N VAL A 100 -114.18 1.77 -11.04
CA VAL A 100 -114.25 1.50 -9.59
C VAL A 100 -113.24 2.22 -8.70
N GLY A 101 -113.63 3.44 -8.29
CA GLY A 101 -113.47 3.91 -6.91
C GLY A 101 -112.05 3.98 -6.36
N GLY A 102 -111.19 4.78 -6.99
CA GLY A 102 -109.82 4.98 -6.54
C GLY A 102 -109.19 6.15 -7.27
N GLY A 103 -109.78 7.33 -7.11
CA GLY A 103 -109.25 8.56 -7.69
C GLY A 103 -107.76 8.75 -7.36
N LYS A 104 -107.04 9.50 -8.20
CA LYS A 104 -105.64 9.86 -7.95
C LYS A 104 -105.55 11.37 -7.81
N GLY A 105 -105.22 11.82 -6.61
CA GLY A 105 -104.73 13.18 -6.38
C GLY A 105 -103.21 13.22 -6.53
N TYR A 106 -102.62 14.40 -6.59
CA TYR A 106 -101.18 14.61 -6.76
C TYR A 106 -100.66 15.59 -5.72
N ILE A 107 -99.45 15.32 -5.22
CA ILE A 107 -98.70 16.27 -4.38
C ILE A 107 -97.50 16.73 -5.20
N ASP A 108 -97.45 18.03 -5.50
CA ASP A 108 -96.36 18.65 -6.25
C ASP A 108 -95.34 19.26 -5.28
N VAL A 109 -94.20 18.60 -5.11
CA VAL A 109 -93.12 19.05 -4.24
C VAL A 109 -92.14 19.87 -5.07
N TYR A 110 -92.12 21.18 -4.85
CA TYR A 110 -91.16 22.09 -5.47
C TYR A 110 -89.91 22.26 -4.59
N SER A 111 -88.74 22.35 -5.19
CA SER A 111 -87.50 22.65 -4.48
C SER A 111 -86.53 23.46 -5.34
N ASN A 112 -85.75 24.34 -4.70
CA ASN A 112 -84.66 25.09 -5.32
C ASN A 112 -83.44 24.21 -5.69
N VAL A 113 -83.45 22.91 -5.35
CA VAL A 113 -82.33 22.00 -5.58
C VAL A 113 -82.76 20.73 -6.32
N ASN A 114 -82.45 20.67 -7.63
CA ASN A 114 -82.63 19.45 -8.43
C ASN A 114 -81.80 18.28 -7.87
N GLY A 115 -82.32 17.06 -7.96
CA GLY A 115 -81.71 15.85 -7.42
C GLY A 115 -81.84 15.70 -5.90
N ALA A 116 -82.60 16.56 -5.23
CA ALA A 116 -82.99 16.33 -3.84
C ALA A 116 -83.98 15.15 -3.78
N SER A 117 -83.76 14.23 -2.84
CA SER A 117 -84.61 13.07 -2.61
C SER A 117 -85.83 13.46 -1.80
N VAL A 118 -87.02 13.04 -2.24
CA VAL A 118 -88.31 13.30 -1.59
C VAL A 118 -88.83 12.01 -0.97
N TYR A 119 -89.31 12.11 0.27
CA TYR A 119 -89.89 10.99 1.01
C TYR A 119 -91.24 11.35 1.60
N PHE A 120 -92.25 10.50 1.45
CA PHE A 120 -93.55 10.61 2.11
C PHE A 120 -93.64 9.61 3.25
N ASN A 121 -93.88 10.10 4.48
CA ASN A 121 -93.94 9.29 5.70
C ASN A 121 -92.71 8.36 5.87
N GLY A 122 -91.55 8.76 5.35
CA GLY A 122 -90.30 7.98 5.35
C GLY A 122 -90.09 7.07 4.14
N ASN A 123 -91.09 6.87 3.27
CA ASN A 123 -90.94 6.12 2.03
C ASN A 123 -90.42 7.03 0.92
N TYR A 124 -89.45 6.54 0.13
CA TYR A 124 -88.87 7.31 -0.97
C TYR A 124 -89.81 7.36 -2.17
N GLU A 125 -90.11 8.57 -2.64
CA GLU A 125 -91.06 8.80 -3.75
C GLU A 125 -90.36 9.23 -5.04
N GLY A 126 -89.13 9.73 -4.96
CA GLY A 126 -88.36 10.14 -6.13
C GLY A 126 -87.40 11.30 -5.85
N GLN A 127 -86.87 11.87 -6.93
CA GLN A 127 -85.98 13.02 -6.89
C GLN A 127 -86.59 14.21 -7.61
N ILE A 128 -86.32 15.42 -7.10
CA ILE A 128 -86.70 16.67 -7.75
C ILE A 128 -85.99 16.78 -9.10
N SER A 129 -86.74 16.97 -10.18
CA SER A 129 -86.19 17.23 -11.52
C SER A 129 -86.87 18.45 -12.12
N ALA A 130 -86.09 19.33 -12.77
CA ALA A 130 -86.60 20.61 -13.29
C ALA A 130 -87.39 21.45 -12.26
N GLY A 131 -87.04 21.35 -10.97
CA GLY A 131 -87.59 22.16 -9.88
C GLY A 131 -88.81 21.55 -9.17
N VAL A 132 -89.36 20.42 -9.63
CA VAL A 132 -90.55 19.80 -9.03
C VAL A 132 -90.50 18.26 -9.09
N LEU A 133 -91.17 17.60 -8.15
CA LEU A 133 -91.58 16.20 -8.23
C LEU A 133 -93.08 16.11 -7.97
N SER A 134 -93.84 15.56 -8.92
CA SER A 134 -95.27 15.30 -8.75
C SER A 134 -95.49 13.83 -8.41
N VAL A 135 -96.08 13.57 -7.24
CA VAL A 135 -96.31 12.21 -6.73
C VAL A 135 -97.80 11.96 -6.62
N GLY A 136 -98.30 10.92 -7.31
CA GLY A 136 -99.69 10.52 -7.23
C GLY A 136 -100.01 9.81 -5.91
N VAL A 137 -101.04 10.27 -5.21
CA VAL A 137 -101.52 9.71 -3.93
C VAL A 137 -103.01 9.39 -4.01
N SER A 138 -103.45 8.40 -3.22
CA SER A 138 -104.88 8.05 -3.15
C SER A 138 -105.62 8.98 -2.18
N PRO A 139 -106.72 9.65 -2.60
CA PRO A 139 -107.53 10.50 -1.72
C PRO A 139 -108.15 9.74 -0.53
N THR A 140 -108.33 8.42 -0.66
CA THR A 140 -108.86 7.53 0.38
C THR A 140 -107.78 6.69 1.07
N GLY A 141 -106.51 6.90 0.73
CA GLY A 141 -105.37 6.19 1.31
C GLY A 141 -104.96 6.74 2.69
N SER A 142 -103.93 6.13 3.29
CA SER A 142 -103.31 6.71 4.49
C SER A 142 -102.77 8.11 4.17
N PRO A 143 -103.08 9.13 4.99
CA PRO A 143 -102.69 10.49 4.69
C PRO A 143 -101.17 10.67 4.72
N VAL A 144 -100.65 11.47 3.79
CA VAL A 144 -99.26 11.94 3.84
C VAL A 144 -99.18 13.00 4.93
N THR A 145 -98.56 12.66 6.05
CA THR A 145 -98.43 13.54 7.22
C THR A 145 -97.05 14.14 7.34
N THR A 146 -96.05 13.58 6.66
CA THR A 146 -94.69 14.09 6.64
C THR A 146 -94.09 13.95 5.25
N ILE A 147 -93.49 15.02 4.76
CA ILE A 147 -92.68 15.09 3.55
C ILE A 147 -91.28 15.53 3.98
N LEU A 148 -90.28 14.70 3.68
CA LEU A 148 -88.87 15.02 3.87
C LEU A 148 -88.22 15.24 2.51
N VAL A 149 -87.53 16.36 2.34
CA VAL A 149 -86.71 16.66 1.16
C VAL A 149 -85.27 16.83 1.60
N SER A 150 -84.37 16.00 1.08
CA SER A 150 -82.97 15.97 1.52
C SER A 150 -82.00 15.89 0.35
N LYS A 151 -80.85 16.57 0.50
CA LYS A 151 -79.72 16.45 -0.42
C LYS A 151 -78.41 16.67 0.32
N SER A 152 -77.38 15.91 -0.02
CA SER A 152 -76.03 16.10 0.54
C SER A 152 -75.54 17.54 0.29
N GLY A 153 -74.94 18.15 1.32
CA GLY A 153 -74.48 19.55 1.31
C GLY A 153 -75.56 20.59 1.65
N TYR A 154 -76.80 20.17 1.93
CA TYR A 154 -77.91 21.05 2.30
C TYR A 154 -78.57 20.63 3.61
N THR A 155 -79.16 21.57 4.34
CA THR A 155 -80.07 21.27 5.45
C THR A 155 -81.33 20.63 4.88
N SER A 156 -81.75 19.49 5.43
CA SER A 156 -82.97 18.81 4.98
C SER A 156 -84.21 19.61 5.39
N TRP A 157 -85.22 19.64 4.53
CA TRP A 157 -86.51 20.28 4.78
C TRP A 157 -87.56 19.22 5.14
N THR A 158 -88.39 19.51 6.13
CA THR A 158 -89.49 18.62 6.54
C THR A 158 -90.78 19.43 6.67
N GLY A 159 -91.89 18.91 6.15
CA GLY A 159 -93.21 19.54 6.25
C GLY A 159 -94.34 18.56 5.94
N ALA A 160 -95.53 19.06 5.61
CA ALA A 160 -96.69 18.27 5.25
C ALA A 160 -97.51 19.02 4.18
N PRO A 161 -98.30 18.32 3.34
CA PRO A 161 -99.24 19.00 2.44
C PRO A 161 -100.36 19.69 3.23
N SER A 162 -100.97 20.74 2.66
CA SER A 162 -102.05 21.49 3.34
C SER A 162 -103.31 20.67 3.59
N HIS A 163 -103.57 19.68 2.74
CA HIS A 163 -104.63 18.68 2.83
C HIS A 163 -104.30 17.52 1.89
N MET A 164 -105.00 16.39 2.01
CA MET A 164 -104.88 15.30 1.03
C MET A 164 -105.64 15.67 -0.25
N PRO A 165 -105.01 15.58 -1.44
CA PRO A 165 -105.65 15.97 -2.70
C PRO A 165 -106.85 15.06 -3.00
N ALA A 166 -107.95 15.66 -3.45
CA ALA A 166 -109.07 14.96 -4.06
C ALA A 166 -108.70 14.34 -5.42
N ASP A 167 -109.61 13.58 -6.03
CA ASP A 167 -109.38 12.98 -7.34
C ASP A 167 -109.09 14.05 -8.40
N GLY A 168 -107.92 13.95 -9.04
CA GLY A 168 -107.42 14.92 -10.03
C GLY A 168 -106.86 16.23 -9.45
N GLU A 169 -106.92 16.44 -8.13
CA GLU A 169 -106.40 17.65 -7.49
C GLU A 169 -104.88 17.61 -7.32
N HIS A 170 -104.23 18.77 -7.48
CA HIS A 170 -102.80 18.96 -7.21
C HIS A 170 -102.60 19.84 -5.98
N VAL A 171 -101.94 19.32 -4.95
CA VAL A 171 -101.57 20.05 -3.74
C VAL A 171 -100.09 20.38 -3.77
N THR A 172 -99.76 21.67 -3.76
CA THR A 172 -98.38 22.16 -3.84
C THR A 172 -97.70 22.19 -2.47
N VAL A 173 -96.43 21.78 -2.44
CA VAL A 173 -95.54 21.86 -1.28
C VAL A 173 -94.20 22.47 -1.70
N ASN A 174 -93.79 23.56 -1.06
CA ASN A 174 -92.54 24.26 -1.38
C ASN A 174 -91.44 23.92 -0.34
N ALA A 175 -90.44 23.14 -0.76
CA ALA A 175 -89.34 22.66 0.06
C ALA A 175 -87.99 23.29 -0.37
N ASN A 176 -87.72 24.51 0.12
CA ASN A 176 -86.47 25.20 -0.19
C ASN A 176 -85.33 24.75 0.76
N LEU A 177 -84.29 24.12 0.21
CA LEU A 177 -83.12 23.67 0.95
C LEU A 177 -82.07 24.79 1.03
N GLN A 178 -81.46 24.95 2.21
CA GLN A 178 -80.35 25.89 2.41
C GLN A 178 -79.02 25.13 2.41
N PRO A 179 -77.96 25.62 1.74
CA PRO A 179 -76.66 24.99 1.79
C PRO A 179 -76.12 24.99 3.24
N VAL A 180 -75.49 23.88 3.65
CA VAL A 180 -74.80 23.82 4.94
C VAL A 180 -73.50 24.62 4.80
N THR A 181 -73.44 25.80 5.42
CA THR A 181 -72.20 26.59 5.46
C THR A 181 -71.27 26.02 6.52
N THR A 182 -70.19 25.36 6.11
CA THR A 182 -69.07 25.06 7.00
C THR A 182 -68.25 26.34 7.24
N PRO A 183 -67.93 26.70 8.50
CA PRO A 183 -67.01 27.81 8.78
C PRO A 183 -65.64 27.55 8.15
N PRO A 184 -64.92 28.57 7.66
CA PRO A 184 -63.53 28.43 7.25
C PRO A 184 -62.69 28.06 8.48
N THR A 185 -61.99 26.93 8.45
CA THR A 185 -60.95 26.60 9.42
C THR A 185 -59.78 27.56 9.24
N THR A 186 -59.68 28.59 10.08
CA THR A 186 -58.48 29.40 10.20
C THR A 186 -57.43 28.59 10.96
N THR A 187 -56.46 28.03 10.24
CA THR A 187 -55.25 27.46 10.86
C THR A 187 -54.59 28.57 11.69
N PRO A 188 -54.32 28.36 12.99
CA PRO A 188 -53.64 29.38 13.80
C PRO A 188 -52.29 29.74 13.17
N PRO A 189 -51.84 31.01 13.25
CA PRO A 189 -50.54 31.39 12.72
C PRO A 189 -49.45 30.57 13.41
N VAL A 190 -48.61 29.90 12.62
CA VAL A 190 -47.41 29.21 13.12
C VAL A 190 -46.47 30.27 13.67
N THR A 191 -46.35 30.33 15.01
CA THR A 191 -45.49 31.30 15.70
C THR A 191 -44.11 30.75 16.03
N THR A 192 -43.87 29.47 15.75
CA THR A 192 -42.62 28.77 16.06
C THR A 192 -42.01 28.13 14.81
N GLY A 193 -40.69 28.03 14.78
CA GLY A 193 -39.92 27.27 13.81
C GLY A 193 -39.35 25.98 14.41
N THR A 194 -38.63 25.23 13.58
CA THR A 194 -38.01 23.96 13.94
C THR A 194 -36.55 23.95 13.48
N ILE A 195 -35.66 23.30 14.23
CA ILE A 195 -34.30 22.96 13.77
C ILE A 195 -34.23 21.48 13.46
N TYR A 196 -33.68 21.12 12.31
CA TYR A 196 -33.21 19.77 12.01
C TYR A 196 -31.67 19.76 12.02
N ALA A 197 -31.07 19.10 13.00
CA ALA A 197 -29.63 19.04 13.18
C ALA A 197 -29.10 17.63 12.86
N GLN A 198 -28.17 17.54 11.91
CA GLN A 198 -27.50 16.29 11.54
C GLN A 198 -26.01 16.58 11.34
N SER A 199 -25.10 15.64 11.64
CA SER A 199 -23.66 15.84 11.41
C SER A 199 -23.07 14.78 10.50
N SER A 200 -21.92 15.09 9.92
CA SER A 200 -21.06 14.13 9.25
C SER A 200 -19.66 14.15 9.90
N PRO A 201 -19.19 13.08 10.55
CA PRO A 201 -19.91 11.82 10.82
C PRO A 201 -21.14 11.99 11.72
N SER A 202 -22.09 11.07 11.64
CA SER A 202 -23.31 11.07 12.47
C SER A 202 -23.02 10.73 13.93
N GLY A 203 -23.93 11.09 14.83
CA GLY A 203 -23.80 10.80 16.27
C GLY A 203 -23.10 11.88 17.08
N ALA A 204 -22.83 13.07 16.50
CA ALA A 204 -22.35 14.21 17.27
C ALA A 204 -23.42 14.68 18.27
N ALA A 205 -23.00 15.01 19.49
CA ALA A 205 -23.81 15.68 20.49
C ALA A 205 -24.16 17.09 20.03
N ILE A 206 -25.45 17.41 19.98
CA ILE A 206 -25.97 18.70 19.54
C ILE A 206 -26.32 19.56 20.76
N TYR A 207 -25.77 20.77 20.76
CA TYR A 207 -26.04 21.79 21.76
C TYR A 207 -26.67 23.01 21.08
N MET A 208 -27.66 23.61 21.72
CA MET A 208 -28.25 24.89 21.31
C MET A 208 -28.20 25.85 22.49
N ASN A 209 -27.57 27.01 22.30
CA ASN A 209 -27.27 28.01 23.33
C ASN A 209 -26.55 27.41 24.55
N GLY A 210 -25.70 26.40 24.33
CA GLY A 210 -24.95 25.70 25.37
C GLY A 210 -25.68 24.52 26.04
N ASN A 211 -27.00 24.38 25.84
CA ASN A 211 -27.79 23.27 26.39
C ASN A 211 -27.77 22.06 25.46
N PHE A 212 -27.68 20.84 26.00
CA PHE A 212 -27.68 19.60 25.21
C PHE A 212 -29.10 19.18 24.79
N TYR A 213 -29.28 18.84 23.52
CA TYR A 213 -30.58 18.45 22.94
C TYR A 213 -30.62 17.01 22.37
N GLY A 214 -29.50 16.29 22.39
CA GLY A 214 -29.42 14.91 21.90
C GLY A 214 -28.27 14.68 20.94
N TYR A 215 -28.24 13.50 20.33
CA TYR A 215 -27.26 13.13 19.32
C TYR A 215 -27.86 13.25 17.92
N SER A 216 -27.08 13.74 16.96
CA SER A 216 -27.50 13.85 15.56
C SER A 216 -27.75 12.48 14.90
N PRO A 217 -28.77 12.34 14.04
CA PRO A 217 -29.76 13.36 13.68
C PRO A 217 -30.79 13.64 14.80
N VAL A 218 -31.12 14.91 15.04
CA VAL A 218 -32.11 15.35 16.04
C VAL A 218 -32.96 16.51 15.51
N THR A 219 -34.25 16.51 15.86
CA THR A 219 -35.20 17.59 15.52
C THR A 219 -35.62 18.34 16.78
N ILE A 220 -35.56 19.67 16.75
CA ILE A 220 -35.91 20.56 17.87
C ILE A 220 -37.06 21.47 17.42
N PRO A 221 -38.33 21.10 17.69
CA PRO A 221 -39.49 21.90 17.31
C PRO A 221 -39.81 23.00 18.34
N GLY A 222 -40.72 23.91 17.98
CA GLY A 222 -41.32 24.86 18.93
C GLY A 222 -40.43 26.05 19.30
N LEU A 223 -39.47 26.41 18.44
CA LEU A 223 -38.53 27.50 18.70
C LEU A 223 -39.11 28.84 18.26
N ALA A 224 -38.99 29.86 19.10
CA ALA A 224 -39.36 31.22 18.70
C ALA A 224 -38.43 31.71 17.56
N PRO A 225 -38.91 32.57 16.64
CA PRO A 225 -38.05 33.16 15.63
C PRO A 225 -36.92 33.96 16.26
N GLY A 226 -35.68 33.75 15.77
CA GLY A 226 -34.50 34.35 16.36
C GLY A 226 -33.20 33.64 15.98
N SER A 227 -32.08 34.13 16.52
CA SER A 227 -30.75 33.56 16.27
C SER A 227 -30.33 32.66 17.43
N TYR A 228 -29.91 31.44 17.12
CA TYR A 228 -29.51 30.40 18.08
C TYR A 228 -28.08 29.97 17.80
N SER A 229 -27.27 29.84 18.85
CA SER A 229 -25.92 29.28 18.76
C SER A 229 -25.98 27.76 18.79
N MET A 230 -25.66 27.12 17.68
CA MET A 230 -25.61 25.67 17.52
C MET A 230 -24.17 25.18 17.65
N LYS A 231 -23.96 24.10 18.38
CA LYS A 231 -22.68 23.40 18.47
C LYS A 231 -22.87 21.90 18.27
N ALA A 232 -22.10 21.31 17.38
CA ALA A 232 -21.97 19.85 17.25
C ALA A 232 -20.62 19.39 17.79
N SER A 233 -20.63 18.38 18.64
CA SER A 233 -19.43 17.84 19.29
C SER A 233 -19.38 16.33 19.18
N LEU A 234 -18.29 15.78 18.63
CA LEU A 234 -18.08 14.34 18.51
C LEU A 234 -16.68 13.99 19.01
N SER A 235 -16.55 12.90 19.77
CA SER A 235 -15.26 12.46 20.31
C SER A 235 -14.25 12.19 19.19
N GLY A 236 -13.04 12.76 19.31
CA GLY A 236 -12.00 12.65 18.29
C GLY A 236 -12.16 13.61 17.10
N TYR A 237 -13.13 14.52 17.13
CA TYR A 237 -13.36 15.53 16.10
C TYR A 237 -13.32 16.95 16.69
N THR A 238 -12.91 17.93 15.87
CA THR A 238 -13.01 19.35 16.23
C THR A 238 -14.48 19.78 16.21
N PRO A 239 -15.01 20.36 17.30
CA PRO A 239 -16.42 20.77 17.37
C PRO A 239 -16.70 21.94 16.41
N ASP A 240 -17.87 21.90 15.76
CA ASP A 240 -18.38 23.02 14.97
C ASP A 240 -19.28 23.90 15.85
N THR A 241 -19.21 25.22 15.68
CA THR A 241 -20.10 26.18 16.38
C THR A 241 -20.51 27.27 15.40
N ARG A 242 -21.83 27.46 15.22
CA ARG A 242 -22.41 28.42 14.27
C ARG A 242 -23.68 29.04 14.81
N VAL A 243 -23.97 30.26 14.40
CA VAL A 243 -25.27 30.88 14.65
C VAL A 243 -26.23 30.52 13.52
N VAL A 244 -27.42 30.07 13.87
CA VAL A 244 -28.50 29.69 12.95
C VAL A 244 -29.73 30.55 13.23
N THR A 245 -30.33 31.11 12.19
CA THR A 245 -31.55 31.93 12.31
C THR A 245 -32.79 31.08 12.04
N ILE A 246 -33.76 31.16 12.94
CA ILE A 246 -35.03 30.43 12.89
C ILE A 246 -36.14 31.39 12.47
N THR A 247 -36.92 30.96 11.49
CA THR A 247 -38.11 31.67 11.01
C THR A 247 -39.35 30.87 11.38
N ALA A 248 -40.44 31.56 11.73
CA ALA A 248 -41.69 30.90 12.10
C ALA A 248 -42.23 30.03 10.94
N GLY A 249 -42.74 28.85 11.27
CA GLY A 249 -43.26 27.89 10.30
C GLY A 249 -42.21 27.16 9.45
N GLN A 250 -40.93 27.51 9.56
CA GLN A 250 -39.85 26.91 8.77
C GLN A 250 -39.05 25.90 9.59
N THR A 251 -38.46 24.93 8.89
CA THR A 251 -37.45 24.03 9.45
C THR A 251 -36.08 24.45 8.95
N THR A 252 -35.25 24.98 9.84
CA THR A 252 -33.87 25.36 9.52
C THR A 252 -32.94 24.17 9.73
N THR A 253 -32.06 23.91 8.76
CA THR A 253 -31.11 22.79 8.83
C THR A 253 -29.76 23.23 9.39
N TYR A 254 -29.23 22.46 10.34
CA TYR A 254 -27.85 22.58 10.83
C TYR A 254 -27.08 21.31 10.46
N TYR A 255 -26.17 21.40 9.48
CA TYR A 255 -25.43 20.26 8.92
C TYR A 255 -23.91 20.42 8.92
N PRO A 256 -23.22 20.34 10.08
CA PRO A 256 -21.77 20.43 10.13
C PRO A 256 -21.09 19.15 9.63
N THR A 257 -20.03 19.34 8.83
CA THR A 257 -19.03 18.31 8.49
C THR A 257 -17.84 18.44 9.43
N LEU A 258 -17.79 17.60 10.46
CA LEU A 258 -16.76 17.64 11.49
C LEU A 258 -15.43 17.12 10.95
N GLN A 259 -14.34 17.81 11.27
CA GLN A 259 -12.99 17.38 10.93
C GLN A 259 -12.40 16.56 12.08
N PRO A 260 -11.69 15.44 11.79
CA PRO A 260 -10.95 14.73 12.82
C PRO A 260 -10.02 15.69 13.55
N SER A 261 -10.07 15.66 14.89
CA SER A 261 -9.15 16.43 15.70
C SER A 261 -7.74 15.92 15.41
N PRO A 262 -6.74 16.80 15.17
CA PRO A 262 -5.38 16.34 15.07
C PRO A 262 -5.02 15.55 16.33
N PRO A 263 -4.28 14.43 16.22
CA PRO A 263 -3.83 13.69 17.38
C PRO A 263 -3.08 14.66 18.31
N PRO A 264 -3.21 14.50 19.64
CA PRO A 264 -2.46 15.34 20.58
C PRO A 264 -0.98 15.32 20.18
N PRO A 265 -0.27 16.47 20.24
CA PRO A 265 1.13 16.52 19.85
C PRO A 265 1.86 15.43 20.62
N ARG A 266 2.40 14.46 19.88
CA ARG A 266 3.17 13.37 20.46
C ARG A 266 4.27 14.02 21.29
N SER A 267 4.27 13.76 22.59
CA SER A 267 5.22 14.41 23.49
C SER A 267 6.63 13.97 23.11
N THR A 268 7.49 14.91 22.73
CA THR A 268 8.86 14.65 22.30
C THR A 268 9.84 14.97 23.42
N GLY A 269 11.01 14.34 23.39
CA GLY A 269 12.19 14.78 24.14
C GLY A 269 13.22 15.40 23.19
N THR A 270 14.28 15.96 23.76
CA THR A 270 15.41 16.50 23.01
C THR A 270 16.71 15.84 23.44
N VAL A 271 17.66 15.73 22.51
CA VAL A 271 19.02 15.27 22.78
C VAL A 271 19.99 16.30 22.22
N SER A 272 20.73 16.97 23.09
CA SER A 272 21.83 17.86 22.70
C SER A 272 23.08 17.01 22.46
N VAL A 273 23.59 17.04 21.24
CA VAL A 273 24.73 16.22 20.81
C VAL A 273 25.91 17.11 20.51
N SER A 274 27.01 16.93 21.24
CA SER A 274 28.28 17.59 21.01
C SER A 274 29.38 16.56 20.73
N SER A 275 30.45 16.99 20.03
CA SER A 275 31.60 16.14 19.72
C SER A 275 32.92 16.86 19.99
N ASN A 276 33.93 16.10 20.39
CA ASN A 276 35.32 16.51 20.46
C ASN A 276 36.17 15.50 19.65
N PRO A 277 36.70 15.89 18.48
CA PRO A 277 36.64 17.23 17.88
C PRO A 277 35.23 17.63 17.41
N THR A 278 35.00 18.94 17.32
CA THR A 278 33.72 19.53 16.85
C THR A 278 33.51 19.31 15.34
N GLY A 279 32.25 19.32 14.90
CA GLY A 279 31.88 19.22 13.48
C GLY A 279 31.60 17.80 12.99
N ALA A 280 31.52 16.80 13.87
CA ALA A 280 31.14 15.44 13.51
C ALA A 280 29.73 15.38 12.92
N LEU A 281 29.53 14.58 11.89
CA LEU A 281 28.19 14.31 11.32
C LEU A 281 27.41 13.43 12.30
N VAL A 282 26.21 13.84 12.68
CA VAL A 282 25.36 13.14 13.65
C VAL A 282 24.25 12.40 12.91
N TYR A 283 24.07 11.13 13.26
CA TYR A 283 22.98 10.28 12.80
C TYR A 283 22.21 9.76 14.02
N ALA A 284 20.88 9.86 14.00
CA ALA A 284 19.99 9.24 14.98
C ALA A 284 19.13 8.19 14.26
N ASP A 285 19.18 6.95 14.73
CA ASP A 285 18.55 5.78 14.09
C ASP A 285 18.85 5.70 12.59
N ASN A 286 20.13 5.88 12.25
CA ASN A 286 20.65 5.89 10.88
C ASN A 286 20.23 7.10 10.01
N ASN A 287 19.39 8.01 10.52
CA ASN A 287 18.99 9.24 9.81
C ASN A 287 19.92 10.40 10.15
N TYR A 288 20.43 11.10 9.13
CA TYR A 288 21.31 12.26 9.29
C TYR A 288 20.58 13.45 9.95
N GLN A 289 21.18 14.03 10.99
CA GLN A 289 20.59 15.12 11.80
C GLN A 289 21.35 16.45 11.69
N GLY A 290 22.56 16.46 11.10
CA GLY A 290 23.39 17.65 10.98
C GLY A 290 24.83 17.43 11.47
N LYS A 291 25.55 18.52 11.72
CA LYS A 291 26.89 18.51 12.31
C LYS A 291 26.82 18.90 13.80
N ALA A 292 27.57 18.23 14.65
CA ALA A 292 27.69 18.57 16.06
C ALA A 292 28.43 19.92 16.24
N PRO A 293 27.99 20.78 17.17
CA PRO A 293 26.87 20.58 18.09
C PRO A 293 25.49 20.72 17.42
N VAL A 294 24.56 19.81 17.73
CA VAL A 294 23.18 19.81 17.22
C VAL A 294 22.20 19.28 18.27
N THR A 295 21.01 19.87 18.32
CA THR A 295 19.91 19.38 19.16
C THR A 295 18.92 18.61 18.29
N VAL A 296 18.67 17.35 18.65
CA VAL A 296 17.76 16.45 17.93
C VAL A 296 16.49 16.23 18.74
N THR A 297 15.32 16.43 18.13
CA THR A 297 14.01 16.18 18.77
C THR A 297 13.51 14.81 18.35
N LEU A 298 13.26 13.94 19.33
CA LEU A 298 12.87 12.54 19.10
C LEU A 298 11.64 12.18 19.94
N TYR A 299 10.92 11.14 19.51
CA TYR A 299 9.87 10.55 20.33
C TYR A 299 10.47 9.82 21.54
N PRO A 300 9.67 9.51 22.57
CA PRO A 300 10.16 8.75 23.71
C PRO A 300 10.52 7.32 23.28
N GLY A 301 11.67 6.83 23.74
CA GLY A 301 12.17 5.52 23.37
C GLY A 301 13.69 5.44 23.35
N SER A 302 14.21 4.27 22.99
CA SER A 302 15.63 4.01 22.84
C SER A 302 16.08 4.38 21.43
N HIS A 303 17.03 5.30 21.32
CA HIS A 303 17.55 5.80 20.05
C HIS A 303 19.06 5.59 19.96
N THR A 304 19.53 5.08 18.82
CA THR A 304 20.96 4.88 18.57
C THR A 304 21.53 6.10 17.85
N PHE A 305 22.56 6.69 18.42
CA PHE A 305 23.33 7.79 17.84
C PHE A 305 24.65 7.28 17.30
N ARG A 306 24.94 7.61 16.04
CA ARG A 306 26.27 7.43 15.44
C ARG A 306 26.82 8.79 15.03
N LEU A 307 28.03 9.09 15.45
CA LEU A 307 28.77 10.27 15.03
C LEU A 307 29.97 9.85 14.20
N THR A 308 30.13 10.47 13.03
CA THR A 308 31.23 10.18 12.09
C THR A 308 31.99 11.46 11.77
N LEU A 309 33.32 11.41 11.82
CA LEU A 309 34.17 12.55 11.48
C LEU A 309 35.42 12.04 10.75
N SER A 310 35.76 12.65 9.61
CA SER A 310 36.91 12.23 8.80
C SER A 310 38.21 12.25 9.64
N GLY A 311 38.97 11.15 9.60
CA GLY A 311 40.20 11.00 10.39
C GLY A 311 39.98 10.58 11.84
N TYR A 312 38.73 10.34 12.27
CA TYR A 312 38.36 9.90 13.61
C TYR A 312 37.57 8.58 13.57
N SER A 313 37.67 7.78 14.62
CA SER A 313 36.81 6.59 14.76
C SER A 313 35.37 7.01 15.05
N ASP A 314 34.42 6.30 14.47
CA ASP A 314 32.99 6.51 14.73
C ASP A 314 32.66 6.32 16.21
N TYR A 315 31.81 7.20 16.74
CA TYR A 315 31.27 7.08 18.08
C TYR A 315 29.82 6.60 17.98
N VAL A 316 29.50 5.47 18.60
CA VAL A 316 28.16 4.89 18.62
C VAL A 316 27.69 4.76 20.07
N THR A 317 26.50 5.27 20.36
CA THR A 317 25.85 5.12 21.68
C THR A 317 24.35 4.96 21.52
N THR A 318 23.68 4.49 22.56
CA THR A 318 22.21 4.44 22.61
C THR A 318 21.73 5.24 23.81
N VAL A 319 20.73 6.10 23.60
CA VAL A 319 20.14 6.97 24.61
C VAL A 319 18.65 6.72 24.68
N TYR A 320 18.14 6.59 25.91
CA TYR A 320 16.71 6.54 26.15
C TYR A 320 16.16 7.96 26.35
N VAL A 321 15.27 8.38 25.46
CA VAL A 321 14.65 9.71 25.46
C VAL A 321 13.30 9.63 26.19
N ASN A 322 13.09 10.50 27.19
CA ASN A 322 11.79 10.66 27.83
C ASN A 322 11.07 11.89 27.26
N ALA A 323 9.73 11.83 27.22
CA ALA A 323 8.87 12.97 26.87
C ALA A 323 9.20 14.20 27.73
N GLY A 324 9.36 15.37 27.09
CA GLY A 324 9.64 16.64 27.76
C GLY A 324 11.02 16.77 28.40
N SER A 325 11.89 15.76 28.28
CA SER A 325 13.24 15.77 28.86
C SER A 325 14.30 16.18 27.84
N SER A 326 15.44 16.69 28.33
CA SER A 326 16.64 16.95 27.53
C SER A 326 17.77 16.04 27.98
N GLN A 327 18.29 15.21 27.08
CA GLN A 327 19.48 14.39 27.29
C GLN A 327 20.70 15.06 26.64
N ASN A 328 21.91 14.68 27.08
CA ASN A 328 23.15 15.19 26.52
C ASN A 328 24.06 14.04 26.08
N ILE A 329 24.61 14.15 24.87
CA ILE A 329 25.69 13.29 24.37
C ILE A 329 26.91 14.18 24.20
N ASN A 330 28.00 13.86 24.88
CA ASN A 330 29.29 14.52 24.73
C ASN A 330 30.29 13.47 24.20
N ALA A 331 30.34 13.33 22.88
CA ALA A 331 31.18 12.32 22.25
C ALA A 331 32.64 12.77 22.20
N VAL A 332 33.55 11.96 22.74
CA VAL A 332 34.99 12.11 22.50
C VAL A 332 35.38 11.10 21.44
N MET A 333 35.75 11.59 20.26
CA MET A 333 36.09 10.76 19.11
C MET A 333 37.62 10.63 19.07
N PRO A 334 38.19 9.43 19.31
CA PRO A 334 39.63 9.24 19.16
C PRO A 334 40.02 9.34 17.69
N PRO A 335 41.24 9.82 17.37
CA PRO A 335 41.77 9.74 16.01
C PRO A 335 41.60 8.31 15.51
N GLY A 336 41.03 8.17 14.33
CA GLY A 336 40.89 6.87 13.75
C GLY A 336 42.28 6.34 13.42
N SER A 337 42.39 5.03 13.42
CA SER A 337 43.62 4.38 12.97
C SER A 337 43.74 4.61 11.47
N PHE A 338 44.29 5.75 11.06
CA PHE A 338 44.43 6.12 9.65
C PHE A 338 45.89 6.45 9.35
N GLY A 339 46.42 5.96 8.24
CA GLY A 339 47.73 6.31 7.71
C GLY A 339 47.62 7.21 6.48
N THR A 340 48.77 7.65 5.99
CA THR A 340 48.90 8.24 4.65
C THR A 340 49.60 7.25 3.74
N VAL A 341 49.11 7.05 2.52
CA VAL A 341 49.78 6.19 1.54
C VAL A 341 50.27 7.03 0.37
N LYS A 342 51.56 6.96 0.07
CA LYS A 342 52.16 7.56 -1.14
C LYS A 342 52.42 6.47 -2.16
N VAL A 343 51.68 6.49 -3.26
CA VAL A 343 51.85 5.54 -4.37
C VAL A 343 52.68 6.19 -5.45
N LEU A 344 53.91 5.70 -5.64
CA LEU A 344 54.79 6.04 -6.75
C LEU A 344 54.56 5.06 -7.90
N SER A 345 54.35 5.58 -9.10
CA SER A 345 54.25 4.79 -10.34
C SER A 345 54.36 5.69 -11.57
N LEU A 346 54.04 5.16 -12.76
CA LEU A 346 54.00 5.90 -14.02
C LEU A 346 52.90 6.97 -13.99
N PRO A 347 53.19 8.21 -14.40
CA PRO A 347 52.17 9.24 -14.60
C PRO A 347 51.02 8.74 -15.50
N GLY A 348 49.79 9.03 -15.10
CA GLY A 348 48.58 8.59 -15.79
C GLY A 348 48.08 7.19 -15.40
N ALA A 349 48.83 6.41 -14.63
CA ALA A 349 48.35 5.12 -14.10
C ALA A 349 47.18 5.33 -13.12
N MET A 350 46.15 4.48 -13.18
CA MET A 350 45.02 4.48 -12.24
C MET A 350 45.35 3.63 -11.01
N VAL A 351 45.10 4.18 -9.83
CA VAL A 351 45.26 3.50 -8.54
C VAL A 351 43.89 3.13 -7.99
N SER A 352 43.77 1.91 -7.47
CA SER A 352 42.62 1.41 -6.74
C SER A 352 43.05 0.74 -5.44
N MET A 353 42.22 0.83 -4.42
CA MET A 353 42.40 0.25 -3.09
C MET A 353 41.14 -0.51 -2.73
N ASP A 354 41.27 -1.79 -2.38
CA ASP A 354 40.15 -2.70 -2.07
C ASP A 354 39.04 -2.67 -3.12
N SER A 355 39.43 -2.66 -4.40
CA SER A 355 38.55 -2.55 -5.57
C SER A 355 37.94 -1.16 -5.83
N ALA A 356 38.12 -0.19 -4.93
CA ALA A 356 37.65 1.19 -5.11
C ALA A 356 38.73 2.06 -5.77
N GLY A 357 38.39 2.77 -6.86
CA GLY A 357 39.29 3.71 -7.54
C GLY A 357 39.65 4.91 -6.67
N GLN A 358 40.93 5.21 -6.55
CA GLN A 358 41.48 6.30 -5.72
C GLN A 358 41.98 7.49 -6.55
N GLY A 359 42.09 7.34 -7.88
CA GLY A 359 42.51 8.38 -8.81
C GLY A 359 43.65 7.95 -9.71
N THR A 360 44.24 8.91 -10.43
CA THR A 360 45.40 8.69 -11.32
C THR A 360 46.68 9.27 -10.73
N ILE A 361 47.82 8.68 -11.08
CA ILE A 361 49.13 9.21 -10.72
C ILE A 361 49.37 10.52 -11.49
N PRO A 362 49.60 11.66 -10.82
CA PRO A 362 49.88 12.93 -11.48
C PRO A 362 51.27 12.93 -12.17
N SER A 363 51.57 13.97 -12.94
CA SER A 363 52.87 14.15 -13.61
C SER A 363 54.07 14.20 -12.66
N SER A 364 53.86 14.47 -11.37
CA SER A 364 54.89 14.37 -10.32
C SER A 364 55.29 12.93 -9.99
N GLY A 365 54.58 11.93 -10.51
CA GLY A 365 54.88 10.51 -10.31
C GLY A 365 54.42 9.93 -8.97
N THR A 366 53.71 10.71 -8.14
CA THR A 366 53.23 10.25 -6.82
C THR A 366 51.78 10.67 -6.56
N LEU A 367 50.90 9.71 -6.28
CA LEU A 367 49.57 9.95 -5.73
C LEU A 367 49.61 9.80 -4.21
N THR A 368 49.11 10.78 -3.47
CA THR A 368 49.01 10.73 -2.01
C THR A 368 47.56 10.47 -1.60
N LEU A 369 47.34 9.37 -0.91
CA LEU A 369 46.06 9.00 -0.32
C LEU A 369 46.11 9.33 1.17
N ASN A 370 45.30 10.30 1.59
CA ASN A 370 45.18 10.68 3.00
C ASN A 370 44.05 9.90 3.67
N ASN A 371 44.13 9.74 4.99
CA ASN A 371 43.10 9.07 5.80
C ASN A 371 42.80 7.63 5.35
N VAL A 372 43.82 6.88 4.93
CA VAL A 372 43.67 5.47 4.58
C VAL A 372 43.52 4.68 5.86
N GLY A 373 42.51 3.80 5.94
CA GLY A 373 42.29 2.94 7.10
C GLY A 373 43.57 2.20 7.52
N GLY A 374 43.74 1.99 8.81
CA GLY A 374 44.83 1.19 9.36
C GLY A 374 44.50 -0.28 9.19
N GLY A 375 45.44 -1.06 8.66
CA GLY A 375 45.20 -2.46 8.33
C GLY A 375 45.77 -2.86 6.98
N ASN A 376 45.49 -4.09 6.56
CA ASN A 376 45.88 -4.61 5.25
C ASN A 376 44.91 -4.13 4.18
N HIS A 377 45.44 -3.43 3.18
CA HIS A 377 44.70 -2.95 2.02
C HIS A 377 45.30 -3.52 0.73
N LEU A 378 44.46 -4.01 -0.18
CA LEU A 378 44.91 -4.48 -1.50
C LEU A 378 44.98 -3.29 -2.45
N PHE A 379 46.17 -2.93 -2.87
CA PHE A 379 46.40 -1.90 -3.88
C PHE A 379 46.53 -2.53 -5.25
N LYS A 380 45.85 -1.94 -6.23
CA LYS A 380 45.98 -2.28 -7.64
C LYS A 380 46.28 -1.01 -8.44
N VAL A 381 47.37 -1.02 -9.20
CA VAL A 381 47.79 0.07 -10.09
C VAL A 381 47.78 -0.43 -11.53
N THR A 382 47.12 0.31 -12.42
CA THR A 382 46.89 -0.09 -13.82
C THR A 382 47.28 1.04 -14.76
N ALA A 383 47.85 0.72 -15.92
CA ALA A 383 48.09 1.68 -16.97
C ALA A 383 47.96 1.01 -18.34
N SER A 384 47.51 1.76 -19.35
CA SER A 384 47.39 1.25 -20.72
C SER A 384 48.73 0.79 -21.25
N GLY A 385 48.79 -0.43 -21.77
CA GLY A 385 50.05 -1.03 -22.24
C GLY A 385 51.00 -1.45 -21.12
N TYR A 386 50.51 -1.65 -19.88
CA TYR A 386 51.26 -2.19 -18.74
C TYR A 386 50.49 -3.31 -18.02
N ASN A 387 51.20 -4.29 -17.45
CA ASN A 387 50.61 -5.30 -16.59
C ASN A 387 50.16 -4.66 -15.27
N ASP A 388 49.01 -5.09 -14.77
CA ASP A 388 48.47 -4.64 -13.49
C ASP A 388 49.44 -4.99 -12.35
N TRP A 389 49.80 -4.01 -11.53
CA TRP A 389 50.53 -4.23 -10.30
C TRP A 389 49.53 -4.40 -9.15
N MET A 390 49.65 -5.48 -8.38
CA MET A 390 48.78 -5.74 -7.23
C MET A 390 49.62 -6.14 -6.02
N ASN A 391 49.36 -5.53 -4.87
CA ASN A 391 50.00 -5.91 -3.61
C ASN A 391 49.13 -5.56 -2.41
N THR A 392 49.17 -6.42 -1.38
CA THR A 392 48.55 -6.11 -0.09
C THR A 392 49.56 -5.37 0.78
N VAL A 393 49.18 -4.20 1.28
CA VAL A 393 50.04 -3.33 2.08
C VAL A 393 49.39 -3.08 3.43
N TYR A 394 50.16 -3.30 4.50
CA TYR A 394 49.73 -2.94 5.84
C TYR A 394 49.96 -1.44 6.07
N VAL A 395 48.88 -0.67 6.15
CA VAL A 395 48.91 0.76 6.42
C VAL A 395 48.95 0.96 7.93
N GLN A 396 50.05 1.52 8.41
CA GLN A 396 50.21 1.86 9.82
C GLN A 396 49.50 3.19 10.15
N PRO A 397 48.73 3.26 11.24
CA PRO A 397 48.14 4.51 11.71
C PRO A 397 49.19 5.59 11.98
N ASN A 398 48.90 6.83 11.58
CA ASN A 398 49.76 8.01 11.73
C ASN A 398 51.14 7.90 11.05
N VAL A 399 51.33 6.93 10.15
CA VAL A 399 52.57 6.72 9.40
C VAL A 399 52.32 6.96 7.91
N VAL A 400 53.32 7.54 7.23
CA VAL A 400 53.34 7.62 5.77
C VAL A 400 53.90 6.32 5.21
N THR A 401 53.04 5.47 4.67
CA THR A 401 53.43 4.22 3.99
C THR A 401 53.69 4.51 2.51
N SER A 402 54.91 4.26 2.04
CA SER A 402 55.25 4.48 0.63
C SER A 402 55.18 3.17 -0.15
N ILE A 403 54.46 3.19 -1.26
CA ILE A 403 54.32 2.09 -2.20
C ILE A 403 55.04 2.49 -3.48
N ASN A 404 56.00 1.67 -3.92
CA ASN A 404 56.59 1.80 -5.24
C ASN A 404 55.98 0.75 -6.18
N ALA A 405 54.96 1.15 -6.94
CA ALA A 405 54.27 0.30 -7.89
C ALA A 405 54.93 0.40 -9.26
N ALA A 406 56.04 -0.31 -9.45
CA ALA A 406 56.72 -0.38 -10.74
C ALA A 406 55.89 -1.23 -11.72
N LEU A 407 55.25 -0.59 -12.72
CA LEU A 407 54.53 -1.32 -13.75
C LEU A 407 55.49 -1.81 -14.83
N THR A 408 55.21 -2.99 -15.35
CA THR A 408 55.95 -3.56 -16.48
C THR A 408 55.11 -3.44 -17.75
N PRO A 409 55.64 -2.94 -18.88
CA PRO A 409 54.86 -2.84 -20.11
C PRO A 409 54.24 -4.17 -20.51
N VAL A 410 52.96 -4.16 -20.89
CA VAL A 410 52.38 -5.16 -21.76
C VAL A 410 53.07 -4.93 -23.09
N GLY A 411 54.08 -5.75 -23.41
CA GLY A 411 54.83 -5.62 -24.66
C GLY A 411 53.90 -5.63 -25.89
N PRO A 412 54.39 -5.22 -27.08
CA PRO A 412 53.65 -5.50 -28.30
C PRO A 412 53.50 -7.02 -28.40
N SER A 413 52.27 -7.54 -28.46
CA SER A 413 52.07 -8.94 -28.86
C SER A 413 52.56 -9.08 -30.32
N PRO A 414 53.28 -10.14 -30.70
CA PRO A 414 53.06 -11.51 -30.27
C PRO A 414 53.75 -11.75 -28.93
N THR A 415 53.21 -12.70 -28.18
CA THR A 415 53.97 -13.57 -27.29
C THR A 415 55.47 -13.50 -27.59
N PRO A 416 56.36 -13.19 -26.64
CA PRO A 416 57.67 -13.78 -26.72
C PRO A 416 57.43 -15.28 -26.53
N VAL A 417 57.13 -15.99 -27.62
CA VAL A 417 57.65 -17.35 -27.75
C VAL A 417 59.13 -17.16 -27.45
N PRO A 418 59.70 -17.74 -26.39
CA PRO A 418 61.07 -17.49 -26.02
C PRO A 418 61.98 -18.04 -27.11
N ALA A 419 62.24 -17.25 -28.17
CA ALA A 419 63.04 -17.54 -29.34
C ALA A 419 63.26 -19.06 -29.53
N THR A 420 62.20 -19.85 -29.70
CA THR A 420 62.36 -21.30 -29.54
C THR A 420 62.94 -21.89 -30.82
N GLY A 421 63.86 -22.83 -30.68
CA GLY A 421 64.33 -23.69 -31.76
C GLY A 421 63.87 -25.13 -31.54
N SER A 422 64.43 -26.03 -32.32
CA SER A 422 64.21 -27.46 -32.21
C SER A 422 65.54 -28.21 -32.10
N ILE A 423 65.54 -29.39 -31.49
CA ILE A 423 66.68 -30.31 -31.47
C ILE A 423 66.24 -31.61 -32.15
N GLN A 424 66.91 -32.02 -33.22
CA GLN A 424 66.69 -33.32 -33.84
C GLN A 424 67.68 -34.32 -33.23
N VAL A 425 67.20 -35.20 -32.37
CA VAL A 425 68.02 -36.17 -31.64
C VAL A 425 67.91 -37.54 -32.30
N THR A 426 69.04 -38.13 -32.67
CA THR A 426 69.13 -39.50 -33.20
C THR A 426 70.17 -40.28 -32.42
N THR A 427 69.87 -41.49 -31.95
CA THR A 427 70.84 -42.32 -31.25
C THR A 427 71.14 -43.62 -31.98
N THR A 428 72.22 -44.28 -31.62
CA THR A 428 72.48 -45.65 -32.06
C THR A 428 72.88 -46.47 -30.84
N PRO A 429 72.07 -47.45 -30.39
CA PRO A 429 70.76 -47.86 -30.94
C PRO A 429 69.66 -46.79 -30.79
N ASP A 430 68.61 -46.89 -31.61
CA ASP A 430 67.39 -46.08 -31.45
C ASP A 430 66.63 -46.47 -30.17
N GLY A 431 65.78 -45.57 -29.68
CA GLY A 431 64.91 -45.81 -28.52
C GLY A 431 65.45 -45.26 -27.19
N ALA A 432 66.54 -44.49 -27.19
CA ALA A 432 67.04 -43.85 -25.97
C ALA A 432 66.06 -42.79 -25.46
N GLU A 433 65.79 -42.77 -24.16
CA GLU A 433 65.06 -41.73 -23.45
C GLU A 433 65.82 -40.40 -23.56
N ILE A 434 65.13 -39.34 -23.97
CA ILE A 434 65.71 -38.01 -24.16
C ILE A 434 65.22 -37.10 -23.03
N TYR A 435 66.16 -36.53 -22.29
CA TYR A 435 65.91 -35.49 -21.29
C TYR A 435 66.58 -34.18 -21.73
N VAL A 436 65.86 -33.07 -21.70
CA VAL A 436 66.41 -31.72 -21.94
C VAL A 436 66.28 -30.93 -20.64
N ASP A 437 67.40 -30.46 -20.10
CA ASP A 437 67.49 -29.79 -18.79
C ASP A 437 66.77 -30.58 -17.69
N ASN A 438 67.07 -31.88 -17.64
CA ASN A 438 66.51 -32.85 -16.69
C ASN A 438 65.00 -33.14 -16.86
N LEU A 439 64.33 -32.61 -17.88
CA LEU A 439 62.94 -32.91 -18.19
C LEU A 439 62.82 -33.93 -19.33
N PHE A 440 62.10 -35.03 -19.11
CA PHE A 440 61.85 -36.05 -20.15
C PHE A 440 61.05 -35.49 -21.32
N LYS A 441 61.50 -35.76 -22.56
CA LYS A 441 60.93 -35.23 -23.81
C LYS A 441 60.57 -36.30 -24.84
N GLY A 442 60.79 -37.58 -24.56
CA GLY A 442 60.42 -38.71 -25.42
C GLY A 442 61.57 -39.67 -25.68
N TYR A 443 61.48 -40.46 -26.76
CA TYR A 443 62.47 -41.44 -27.17
C TYR A 443 63.06 -41.06 -28.53
N SER A 444 64.35 -41.32 -28.73
CA SER A 444 65.04 -41.11 -30.01
C SER A 444 64.72 -42.20 -31.03
N PRO A 445 64.71 -41.91 -32.34
CA PRO A 445 64.93 -40.60 -32.95
C PRO A 445 63.70 -39.68 -32.80
N ALA A 446 63.90 -38.44 -32.38
CA ALA A 446 62.83 -37.46 -32.21
C ALA A 446 63.28 -36.03 -32.49
N THR A 447 62.37 -35.23 -33.05
CA THR A 447 62.53 -33.77 -33.17
C THR A 447 61.80 -33.09 -32.03
N LEU A 448 62.57 -32.51 -31.11
CA LEU A 448 62.06 -31.79 -29.95
C LEU A 448 61.85 -30.32 -30.32
N THR A 449 60.60 -29.89 -30.49
CA THR A 449 60.26 -28.51 -30.83
C THR A 449 59.98 -27.67 -29.59
N GLY A 450 60.15 -26.34 -29.69
CA GLY A 450 59.77 -25.42 -28.63
C GLY A 450 60.79 -25.32 -27.49
N ILE A 451 62.05 -25.65 -27.76
CA ILE A 451 63.15 -25.48 -26.81
C ILE A 451 63.63 -24.03 -26.89
N THR A 452 63.81 -23.35 -25.76
CA THR A 452 64.26 -21.95 -25.73
C THR A 452 65.59 -21.77 -26.48
N ALA A 453 65.84 -20.62 -27.10
CA ALA A 453 67.18 -20.36 -27.64
C ALA A 453 68.19 -20.19 -26.50
N GLY A 454 69.35 -20.82 -26.63
CA GLY A 454 70.38 -20.85 -25.60
C GLY A 454 71.10 -22.18 -25.51
N GLN A 455 71.96 -22.32 -24.52
CA GLN A 455 72.66 -23.58 -24.23
C GLN A 455 71.76 -24.48 -23.39
N HIS A 456 71.56 -25.71 -23.85
CA HIS A 456 70.73 -26.73 -23.21
C HIS A 456 71.54 -27.99 -22.95
N THR A 457 71.24 -28.68 -21.86
CA THR A 457 71.85 -29.98 -21.53
C THR A 457 70.92 -31.10 -21.94
N VAL A 458 71.36 -31.96 -22.85
CA VAL A 458 70.63 -33.15 -23.31
C VAL A 458 71.24 -34.39 -22.66
N LEU A 459 70.45 -35.09 -21.86
CA LEU A 459 70.80 -36.37 -21.25
C LEU A 459 70.05 -37.50 -21.96
N LEU A 460 70.78 -38.51 -22.40
CA LEU A 460 70.28 -39.69 -23.09
C LEU A 460 70.47 -40.93 -22.21
N LYS A 461 69.38 -41.68 -21.99
CA LYS A 461 69.40 -42.93 -21.24
C LYS A 461 68.87 -44.08 -22.08
N TYR A 462 69.55 -45.21 -22.04
CA TYR A 462 69.05 -46.43 -22.66
C TYR A 462 69.51 -47.62 -21.84
N THR A 463 68.60 -48.53 -21.52
CA THR A 463 68.88 -49.65 -20.61
C THR A 463 70.04 -50.49 -21.14
N GLY A 464 71.03 -50.76 -20.28
CA GLY A 464 72.24 -51.50 -20.66
C GLY A 464 73.33 -50.64 -21.32
N TYR A 465 73.16 -49.33 -21.39
CA TYR A 465 74.13 -48.37 -21.91
C TYR A 465 74.50 -47.33 -20.85
N ILE A 466 75.66 -46.70 -21.01
CA ILE A 466 76.12 -45.60 -20.15
C ILE A 466 75.33 -44.34 -20.52
N ASP A 467 74.74 -43.67 -19.52
CA ASP A 467 74.08 -42.37 -19.67
C ASP A 467 75.01 -41.36 -20.38
N SER A 468 74.52 -40.71 -21.44
CA SER A 468 75.30 -39.73 -22.21
C SER A 468 74.74 -38.33 -22.04
N THR A 469 75.58 -37.37 -21.65
CA THR A 469 75.21 -35.97 -21.46
C THR A 469 75.91 -35.08 -22.47
N GLN A 470 75.17 -34.25 -23.19
CA GLN A 470 75.68 -33.33 -24.21
C GLN A 470 75.16 -31.91 -23.98
N SER A 471 76.00 -30.90 -24.24
CA SER A 471 75.57 -29.50 -24.29
C SER A 471 75.29 -29.09 -25.74
N VAL A 472 74.10 -28.60 -26.03
CA VAL A 472 73.67 -28.16 -27.36
C VAL A 472 73.26 -26.69 -27.31
N ILE A 473 73.67 -25.89 -28.29
CA ILE A 473 73.19 -24.51 -28.44
C ILE A 473 72.03 -24.53 -29.44
N VAL A 474 70.87 -24.09 -28.99
CA VAL A 474 69.65 -23.98 -29.79
C VAL A 474 69.53 -22.55 -30.29
N GLY A 475 69.51 -22.39 -31.61
CA GLY A 475 69.23 -21.10 -32.25
C GLY A 475 67.73 -20.88 -32.43
N SER A 476 67.29 -19.62 -32.33
CA SER A 476 65.89 -19.25 -32.56
C SER A 476 65.40 -19.70 -33.95
N GLY A 477 64.31 -20.47 -34.00
CA GLY A 477 63.71 -20.98 -35.24
C GLY A 477 64.57 -21.98 -36.02
N GLN A 478 65.74 -22.39 -35.51
CA GLN A 478 66.62 -23.38 -36.14
C GLN A 478 66.38 -24.77 -35.56
N THR A 479 66.67 -25.81 -36.35
CA THR A 479 66.72 -27.19 -35.86
C THR A 479 68.16 -27.64 -35.75
N THR A 480 68.67 -27.82 -34.52
CA THR A 480 70.04 -28.28 -34.27
C THR A 480 70.07 -29.81 -34.27
N PRO A 481 70.82 -30.48 -35.17
CA PRO A 481 70.96 -31.93 -35.14
C PRO A 481 71.91 -32.37 -34.01
N LEU A 482 71.54 -33.43 -33.29
CA LEU A 482 72.34 -34.09 -32.27
C LEU A 482 72.31 -35.61 -32.50
N THR A 483 73.43 -36.16 -32.99
CA THR A 483 73.59 -37.60 -33.22
C THR A 483 74.55 -38.19 -32.20
N VAL A 484 74.14 -39.25 -31.49
CA VAL A 484 74.95 -39.88 -30.43
C VAL A 484 74.93 -41.40 -30.55
N THR A 485 76.10 -42.02 -30.69
CA THR A 485 76.24 -43.47 -30.55
C THR A 485 76.47 -43.81 -29.08
N MET A 486 75.56 -44.58 -28.47
CA MET A 486 75.64 -44.90 -27.05
C MET A 486 76.67 -46.01 -26.79
N GLN A 487 77.41 -45.89 -25.68
CA GLN A 487 78.38 -46.90 -25.27
C GLN A 487 77.70 -47.92 -24.32
N PRO A 488 77.80 -49.24 -24.57
CA PRO A 488 77.26 -50.25 -23.66
C PRO A 488 77.84 -50.11 -22.25
N ALA A 489 76.98 -50.26 -21.24
CA ALA A 489 77.40 -50.29 -19.85
C ALA A 489 78.23 -51.55 -19.60
N PRO A 490 79.31 -51.48 -18.80
CA PRO A 490 80.04 -52.67 -18.42
C PRO A 490 79.09 -53.66 -17.74
N ALA A 491 79.12 -54.92 -18.17
CA ALA A 491 78.28 -55.96 -17.59
C ALA A 491 78.54 -56.04 -16.07
N PRO A 492 77.49 -56.18 -15.23
CA PRO A 492 77.69 -56.32 -13.79
C PRO A 492 78.54 -57.57 -13.55
N THR A 493 79.67 -57.41 -12.86
CA THR A 493 80.48 -58.53 -12.39
C THR A 493 79.56 -59.50 -11.63
N PRO A 494 79.52 -60.80 -11.99
CA PRO A 494 78.66 -61.75 -11.30
C PRO A 494 78.91 -61.69 -9.80
N ALA A 495 77.85 -61.44 -9.02
CA ALA A 495 77.93 -61.50 -7.57
C ALA A 495 78.22 -62.95 -7.16
N SER A 496 79.34 -63.15 -6.47
CA SER A 496 79.68 -64.44 -5.86
C SER A 496 78.54 -64.90 -4.95
N PRO A 497 78.16 -66.20 -4.94
CA PRO A 497 77.10 -66.68 -4.08
C PRO A 497 77.46 -66.46 -2.60
N LEU A 498 76.51 -65.91 -1.84
CA LEU A 498 76.64 -65.67 -0.40
C LEU A 498 76.86 -66.99 0.35
N SER A 499 77.95 -67.08 1.11
CA SER A 499 78.25 -68.19 2.02
C SER A 499 77.34 -68.15 3.26
N PRO A 500 76.67 -69.26 3.66
CA PRO A 500 75.70 -69.27 4.77
C PRO A 500 76.33 -69.45 6.16
N ALA A 501 77.23 -68.56 6.58
CA ALA A 501 77.79 -68.60 7.94
C ALA A 501 78.13 -67.22 8.51
N ALA A 502 77.18 -66.63 9.27
CA ALA A 502 77.43 -65.79 10.47
C ALA A 502 76.10 -65.16 10.95
N VAL A 503 75.22 -65.98 11.53
CA VAL A 503 74.27 -65.53 12.54
C VAL A 503 74.91 -65.88 13.88
N LEU A 504 75.19 -64.89 14.75
CA LEU A 504 75.16 -64.94 16.21
C LEU A 504 76.00 -63.80 16.84
N GLY A 505 75.38 -63.02 17.74
CA GLY A 505 76.06 -62.44 18.91
C GLY A 505 75.93 -60.93 19.10
N GLY A 506 75.13 -60.49 20.10
CA GLY A 506 75.31 -59.15 20.69
C GLY A 506 74.10 -58.48 21.35
N ILE A 507 73.43 -59.10 22.32
CA ILE A 507 72.57 -58.41 23.31
C ILE A 507 73.34 -58.35 24.62
N ALA A 508 73.64 -57.14 25.15
CA ALA A 508 73.73 -56.77 26.57
C ALA A 508 74.55 -55.48 26.79
N LEU A 509 73.92 -54.43 27.34
CA LEU A 509 74.44 -53.35 28.22
C LEU A 509 73.56 -52.09 28.04
N ALA A 510 73.08 -51.36 29.04
CA ALA A 510 72.77 -51.58 30.44
C ALA A 510 71.94 -50.36 30.88
N VAL A 511 71.02 -50.62 31.80
CA VAL A 511 70.23 -49.67 32.59
C VAL A 511 71.15 -48.92 33.56
N VAL A 512 71.35 -47.60 33.38
CA VAL A 512 71.72 -46.64 34.46
C VAL A 512 71.27 -45.24 34.04
N ALA A 513 70.74 -44.47 35.00
CA ALA A 513 70.45 -43.02 34.97
C ALA A 513 69.03 -42.55 34.58
N GLY A 514 68.01 -43.17 35.19
CA GLY A 514 66.83 -42.42 35.62
C GLY A 514 67.07 -41.87 37.03
N ALA A 515 67.32 -40.56 37.17
CA ALA A 515 67.06 -39.75 38.38
C ALA A 515 67.75 -38.37 38.30
N ALA A 516 67.22 -37.43 37.52
CA ALA A 516 67.42 -36.00 37.79
C ALA A 516 66.41 -35.16 37.02
N LEU A 517 65.86 -34.14 37.68
CA LEU A 517 64.97 -33.10 37.16
C LEU A 517 63.48 -33.45 37.02
N ARG A 518 62.90 -33.92 38.13
CA ARG A 518 61.58 -33.46 38.59
C ARG A 518 61.81 -32.38 39.66
N ARG A 519 61.76 -31.09 39.29
CA ARG A 519 61.46 -29.89 40.13
C ARG A 519 62.06 -28.63 39.51
N ARG A 520 61.21 -27.73 39.00
CA ARG A 520 61.11 -26.35 39.51
C ARG A 520 59.73 -25.78 39.15
N THR A 521 59.24 -25.07 40.16
CA THR A 521 57.93 -24.49 40.46
C THR A 521 57.48 -23.36 39.58
#